data_AF-A0A7C6AYB7-F1
#
_entry.id   AF-A0A7C6AYB7-F1
#
_cell.length_a   1.000
_cell.length_b   1.000
_cell.length_c   1.000
_cell.angle_alpha   90.00
_cell.angle_beta   90.00
_cell.angle_gamma   90.00
#
_symmetry.space_group_name_H-M   'P 1'
#
loop_
_entity.id
_entity.type
_entity.pdbx_description
1 polymer ?
#
loop_
_entity_poly.entity_id
_entity_poly.type
_entity_poly.pdbx_seq_one_letter_code
_entity_poly.pdbx_strand_id
1 'polypeptide(L)'
;NDCQLLKPVLGFVHESLQCLGMDLTEITRVNVALQEALANAIFHGNLELSSQLREEDESLFFRLAAERQQQAPYKNRRVFLHGELCREKICLVVRDEGPGFDPSRLPDPHRPQAIDCTCGRGLLLIHSFMDKVTFNERGNEIRLVKSVRGSLSSNGQRCPTGSM
;
A
#
# COMPACT_ATOMS: atom_id res chain seq x y z
N ASN A 1 5.23 -1.12 -16.32
CA ASN A 1 4.73 0.11 -15.67
C ASN A 1 3.40 0.57 -16.25
N ASP A 2 2.46 -0.34 -16.47
CA ASP A 2 1.17 -0.01 -17.08
C ASP A 2 0.16 0.39 -15.99
N CYS A 3 -0.22 1.66 -15.95
CA CYS A 3 -1.18 2.18 -14.97
C CYS A 3 -2.61 1.65 -15.20
N GLN A 4 -2.92 1.12 -16.38
CA GLN A 4 -4.25 0.56 -16.67
C GLN A 4 -4.52 -0.70 -15.85
N LEU A 5 -3.46 -1.41 -15.43
CA LEU A 5 -3.57 -2.63 -14.63
C LEU A 5 -3.85 -2.37 -13.14
N LEU A 6 -3.74 -1.12 -12.66
CA LEU A 6 -3.99 -0.80 -11.25
C LEU A 6 -5.44 -1.11 -10.84
N LYS A 7 -6.42 -0.64 -11.63
CA LYS A 7 -7.84 -0.83 -11.30
C LYS A 7 -8.24 -2.31 -11.27
N PRO A 8 -7.90 -3.14 -12.27
CA PRO A 8 -8.18 -4.58 -12.21
C PRO A 8 -7.54 -5.27 -11.01
N VAL A 9 -6.28 -4.95 -10.69
CA VAL A 9 -5.58 -5.55 -9.55
C VAL A 9 -6.23 -5.18 -8.22
N LEU A 10 -6.57 -3.90 -8.03
CA LEU A 10 -7.28 -3.45 -6.83
C LEU A 10 -8.67 -4.08 -6.72
N GLY A 11 -9.39 -4.23 -7.84
CA GLY A 11 -10.67 -4.93 -7.88
C GLY A 11 -10.56 -6.39 -7.45
N PHE A 12 -9.57 -7.12 -7.98
CA PHE A 12 -9.32 -8.51 -7.60
C PHE A 12 -8.99 -8.66 -6.11
N VAL A 13 -8.15 -7.77 -5.56
CA VAL A 13 -7.84 -7.77 -4.12
C VAL A 13 -9.10 -7.45 -3.33
N HIS A 14 -9.86 -6.44 -3.72
CA HIS A 14 -11.13 -6.07 -3.07
C HIS A 14 -12.08 -7.28 -2.96
N GLU A 15 -12.38 -7.94 -4.08
CA GLU A 15 -13.26 -9.11 -4.13
C GLU A 15 -12.71 -10.26 -3.26
N SER A 16 -11.40 -10.51 -3.32
CA SER A 16 -10.75 -11.55 -2.50
C SER A 16 -10.91 -11.28 -1.01
N LEU A 17 -10.79 -10.02 -0.57
CA LEU A 17 -10.96 -9.63 0.83
C LEU A 17 -12.43 -9.70 1.27
N GLN A 18 -13.36 -9.36 0.38
CA GLN A 18 -14.80 -9.56 0.63
C GLN A 18 -15.12 -11.04 0.85
N CYS A 19 -14.57 -11.94 0.02
CA CYS A 19 -14.73 -13.38 0.19
C CYS A 19 -14.15 -13.92 1.50
N LEU A 20 -13.16 -13.23 2.08
CA LEU A 20 -12.59 -13.55 3.40
C LEU A 20 -13.41 -12.99 4.57
N GLY A 21 -14.50 -12.25 4.29
CA GLY A 21 -15.38 -11.70 5.31
C GLY A 21 -14.86 -10.43 5.98
N MET A 22 -13.87 -9.75 5.37
CA MET A 22 -13.41 -8.46 5.85
C MET A 22 -14.49 -7.39 5.62
N ASP A 23 -14.64 -6.45 6.56
CA ASP A 23 -15.61 -5.37 6.42
C ASP A 23 -15.18 -4.35 5.35
N LEU A 24 -16.16 -3.63 4.78
CA LEU A 24 -15.92 -2.70 3.68
C LEU A 24 -14.96 -1.56 4.05
N THR A 25 -14.94 -1.12 5.32
CA THR A 25 -14.03 -0.06 5.77
C THR A 25 -12.60 -0.56 5.78
N GLU A 26 -12.33 -1.74 6.31
CA GLU A 26 -11.00 -2.35 6.30
C GLU A 26 -10.55 -2.70 4.87
N ILE A 27 -11.45 -3.19 4.02
CA ILE A 27 -11.15 -3.42 2.60
C ILE A 27 -10.76 -2.12 1.89
N THR A 28 -11.47 -1.01 2.18
CA THR A 28 -11.16 0.29 1.60
C THR A 28 -9.77 0.75 2.06
N ARG A 29 -9.45 0.59 3.34
CA ARG A 29 -8.14 0.95 3.92
C ARG A 29 -7.00 0.15 3.29
N VAL A 30 -7.16 -1.18 3.13
CA VAL A 30 -6.16 -2.03 2.47
C VAL A 30 -5.99 -1.62 1.01
N ASN A 31 -7.07 -1.33 0.29
CA ASN A 31 -6.98 -0.89 -1.10
C ASN A 31 -6.30 0.46 -1.27
N VAL A 32 -6.55 1.44 -0.38
CA VAL A 32 -5.83 2.71 -0.41
C VAL A 32 -4.34 2.49 -0.17
N ALA A 33 -3.97 1.70 0.85
CA ALA A 33 -2.57 1.39 1.12
C ALA A 33 -1.89 0.67 -0.05
N LEU A 34 -2.56 -0.30 -0.66
CA LEU A 34 -2.05 -1.01 -1.84
C LEU A 34 -1.91 -0.10 -3.06
N GLN A 35 -2.88 0.79 -3.30
CA GLN A 35 -2.82 1.76 -4.39
C GLN A 35 -1.61 2.69 -4.23
N GLU A 36 -1.38 3.23 -3.03
CA GLU A 36 -0.22 4.08 -2.76
C GLU A 36 1.11 3.31 -2.92
N ALA A 37 1.17 2.05 -2.45
CA ALA A 37 2.37 1.22 -2.62
C ALA A 37 2.68 0.94 -4.10
N LEU A 38 1.66 0.61 -4.90
CA LEU A 38 1.79 0.39 -6.33
C LEU A 38 2.17 1.70 -7.07
N ALA A 39 1.57 2.83 -6.69
CA ALA A 39 1.92 4.13 -7.24
C ALA A 39 3.39 4.47 -6.96
N ASN A 40 3.88 4.23 -5.73
CA ASN A 40 5.27 4.42 -5.38
C ASN A 40 6.21 3.55 -6.21
N ALA A 41 5.89 2.25 -6.33
CA ALA A 41 6.64 1.31 -7.15
C ALA A 41 6.72 1.72 -8.63
N ILE A 42 5.63 2.24 -9.19
CA ILE A 42 5.58 2.70 -10.59
C ILE A 42 6.33 4.02 -10.73
N PHE A 43 5.90 5.08 -10.04
CA PHE A 43 6.37 6.44 -10.31
C PHE A 43 7.73 6.72 -9.69
N HIS A 44 7.93 6.34 -8.42
CA HIS A 44 9.14 6.67 -7.68
C HIS A 44 10.22 5.58 -7.81
N GLY A 45 9.82 4.30 -7.87
CA GLY A 45 10.72 3.18 -8.12
C GLY A 45 11.11 3.07 -9.60
N ASN A 46 10.20 2.54 -10.41
CA ASN A 46 10.53 2.18 -11.79
C ASN A 46 10.73 3.37 -12.72
N LEU A 47 9.95 4.45 -12.59
CA LEU A 47 10.09 5.67 -13.39
C LEU A 47 11.03 6.69 -12.77
N GLU A 48 11.58 6.45 -11.57
CA GLU A 48 12.57 7.30 -10.88
C GLU A 48 12.17 8.78 -10.78
N LEU A 49 10.88 9.06 -10.62
CA LEU A 49 10.37 10.42 -10.44
C LEU A 49 10.53 10.82 -8.97
N SER A 50 10.96 12.05 -8.69
CA SER A 50 11.04 12.51 -7.30
C SER A 50 9.65 12.79 -6.75
N SER A 51 9.46 12.55 -5.45
CA SER A 51 8.23 12.94 -4.75
C SER A 51 8.06 14.46 -4.74
N GLN A 52 9.15 15.21 -4.60
CA GLN A 52 9.16 16.68 -4.62
C GLN A 52 8.59 17.24 -5.92
N LEU A 53 8.96 16.66 -7.07
CA LEU A 53 8.44 17.11 -8.37
C LEU A 53 6.91 17.02 -8.44
N ARG A 54 6.32 16.00 -7.80
CA ARG A 54 4.85 15.84 -7.77
C ARG A 54 4.16 16.96 -7.00
N GLU A 55 4.81 17.51 -5.99
CA GLU A 55 4.26 18.57 -5.14
C GLU A 55 4.43 19.96 -5.75
N GLU A 56 5.57 20.18 -6.40
CA GLU A 56 5.93 21.45 -7.01
C GLU A 56 5.19 21.66 -8.34
N ASP A 57 5.16 20.64 -9.20
CA ASP A 57 4.54 20.72 -10.52
C ASP A 57 3.97 19.35 -10.94
N GLU A 58 2.72 19.12 -10.57
CA GLU A 58 1.98 17.90 -10.92
C GLU A 58 1.87 17.70 -12.44
N SER A 59 1.77 18.78 -13.22
CA SER A 59 1.66 18.67 -14.69
C SER A 59 2.97 18.22 -15.32
N LEU A 60 4.12 18.74 -14.85
CA LEU A 60 5.44 18.28 -15.26
C LEU A 60 5.68 16.83 -14.81
N PHE A 61 5.28 16.48 -13.59
CA PHE A 61 5.37 15.11 -13.08
C PHE A 61 4.69 14.10 -14.02
N PHE A 62 3.43 14.34 -14.41
CA PHE A 62 2.71 13.41 -15.29
C PHE A 62 3.24 13.40 -16.72
N ARG A 63 3.71 14.54 -17.25
CA ARG A 63 4.38 14.57 -18.56
C ARG A 63 5.65 13.73 -18.58
N LEU A 64 6.51 13.89 -17.57
CA LEU A 64 7.75 13.13 -17.46
C LEU A 64 7.47 11.63 -17.20
N ALA A 65 6.42 11.31 -16.44
CA ALA A 65 5.97 9.93 -16.28
C ALA A 65 5.60 9.29 -17.63
N ALA A 66 4.81 9.98 -18.45
CA ALA A 66 4.39 9.50 -19.77
C ALA A 66 5.59 9.31 -20.72
N GLU A 67 6.56 10.23 -20.69
CA GLU A 67 7.80 10.10 -21.45
C GLU A 67 8.61 8.87 -21.02
N ARG A 68 8.89 8.74 -19.72
CA ARG A 68 9.70 7.64 -19.18
C ARG A 68 9.03 6.29 -19.36
N GLN A 69 7.71 6.19 -19.32
CA GLN A 69 6.99 4.94 -19.60
C GLN A 69 7.29 4.36 -20.99
N GLN A 70 7.72 5.18 -21.95
CA GLN A 70 8.04 4.76 -23.32
C GLN A 70 9.54 4.62 -23.59
N GLN A 71 10.40 4.93 -22.61
CA GLN A 71 11.85 4.98 -22.78
C GLN A 71 12.57 3.84 -22.04
N ALA A 72 13.62 3.28 -22.65
CA ALA A 72 14.52 2.36 -21.94
C ALA A 72 15.44 3.14 -20.95
N PRO A 73 15.77 2.57 -19.78
CA PRO A 73 15.42 1.24 -19.31
C PRO A 73 14.02 1.13 -18.67
N TYR A 74 13.38 2.26 -18.35
CA TYR A 74 12.15 2.30 -17.55
C TYR A 74 11.01 1.46 -18.12
N LYS A 75 10.78 1.51 -19.43
CA LYS A 75 9.71 0.75 -20.10
C LYS A 75 9.80 -0.76 -19.92
N ASN A 76 11.02 -1.28 -19.72
CA ASN A 76 11.27 -2.71 -19.55
C ASN A 76 11.10 -3.17 -18.10
N ARG A 77 11.00 -2.22 -17.15
CA ARG A 77 10.84 -2.52 -15.73
C ARG A 77 9.41 -2.92 -15.40
N ARG A 78 9.29 -3.85 -14.46
CA ARG A 78 8.05 -4.44 -13.97
C ARG A 78 7.85 -4.15 -12.49
N VAL A 79 6.59 -4.15 -12.08
CA VAL A 79 6.18 -4.16 -10.68
C VAL A 79 5.62 -5.55 -10.40
N PHE A 80 6.05 -6.15 -9.29
CA PHE A 80 5.62 -7.45 -8.84
C PHE A 80 4.72 -7.27 -7.62
N LEU A 81 3.55 -7.89 -7.66
CA LEU A 81 2.65 -8.00 -6.52
C LEU A 81 2.54 -9.47 -6.12
N HIS A 82 2.90 -9.77 -4.88
CA HIS A 82 2.68 -11.06 -4.25
C HIS A 82 1.67 -10.90 -3.11
N GLY A 83 0.72 -11.82 -3.01
CA GLY A 83 -0.35 -11.76 -2.02
C GLY A 83 -0.60 -13.10 -1.35
N GLU A 84 -0.60 -13.11 -0.02
CA GLU A 84 -1.03 -14.21 0.81
C GLU A 84 -2.23 -13.74 1.62
N LEU A 85 -3.42 -14.26 1.26
CA LEU A 85 -4.69 -13.84 1.84
C LEU A 85 -5.32 -15.03 2.57
N CYS A 86 -5.52 -14.91 3.88
CA CYS A 86 -6.26 -15.90 4.66
C CYS A 86 -7.22 -15.22 5.65
N ARG A 87 -8.03 -16.02 6.34
CA ARG A 87 -9.04 -15.53 7.29
C ARG A 87 -8.47 -14.88 8.56
N GLU A 88 -7.17 -14.98 8.78
CA GLU A 88 -6.49 -14.44 9.96
C GLU A 88 -5.69 -13.18 9.62
N LYS A 89 -5.04 -13.17 8.46
CA LYS A 89 -4.14 -12.10 8.03
C LYS A 89 -4.05 -11.99 6.51
N ILE A 90 -3.73 -10.78 6.07
CA ILE A 90 -3.40 -10.41 4.71
C ILE A 90 -1.94 -9.98 4.71
N CYS A 91 -1.15 -10.55 3.80
CA CYS A 91 0.21 -10.11 3.52
C CYS A 91 0.32 -9.78 2.04
N LEU A 92 0.59 -8.51 1.73
CA LEU A 92 0.81 -8.02 0.37
C LEU A 92 2.26 -7.55 0.26
N VAL A 93 2.93 -7.90 -0.83
CA VAL A 93 4.31 -7.49 -1.11
C VAL A 93 4.33 -6.85 -2.49
N VAL A 94 4.74 -5.58 -2.53
CA VAL A 94 4.93 -4.83 -3.78
C VAL A 94 6.43 -4.62 -3.96
N ARG A 95 6.97 -5.07 -5.10
CA ARG A 95 8.39 -4.91 -5.45
C ARG A 95 8.55 -4.28 -6.83
N ASP A 96 9.43 -3.31 -6.95
CA ASP A 96 9.83 -2.70 -8.22
C ASP A 96 11.28 -3.07 -8.62
N GLU A 97 11.70 -2.62 -9.80
CA GLU A 97 13.03 -2.85 -10.37
C GLU A 97 13.86 -1.55 -10.45
N GLY A 98 13.42 -0.52 -9.74
CA GLY A 98 14.11 0.75 -9.58
C GLY A 98 15.34 0.67 -8.66
N PRO A 99 16.03 1.80 -8.45
CA PRO A 99 17.20 1.85 -7.58
C PRO A 99 16.85 1.54 -6.12
N GLY A 100 15.61 1.84 -5.71
CA GLY A 100 15.17 1.80 -4.32
C GLY A 100 15.53 3.09 -3.58
N PHE A 101 15.23 3.13 -2.29
CA PHE A 101 15.54 4.26 -1.40
C PHE A 101 16.08 3.73 -0.07
N ASP A 102 16.69 4.59 0.73
CA ASP A 102 17.17 4.22 2.07
C ASP A 102 16.02 4.33 3.09
N PRO A 103 15.47 3.21 3.61
CA PRO A 103 14.35 3.26 4.54
C PRO A 103 14.71 3.84 5.90
N SER A 104 16.00 3.84 6.27
CA SER A 104 16.46 4.43 7.55
C SER A 104 16.33 5.96 7.59
N ARG A 105 16.20 6.58 6.42
CA ARG A 105 16.01 8.04 6.27
C ARG A 105 14.54 8.45 6.31
N LEU A 106 13.61 7.50 6.36
CA LEU A 106 12.19 7.82 6.51
C LEU A 106 11.92 8.35 7.92
N PRO A 107 11.11 9.42 8.05
CA PRO A 107 10.70 9.89 9.35
C PRO A 107 9.90 8.78 10.06
N ASP A 108 10.08 8.67 11.38
CA ASP A 108 9.30 7.75 12.21
C ASP A 108 7.80 8.07 12.05
N PRO A 109 7.00 7.14 11.48
CA PRO A 109 5.59 7.39 11.18
C PRO A 109 4.74 7.58 12.45
N HIS A 110 5.27 7.21 13.63
CA HIS A 110 4.61 7.41 14.92
C HIS A 110 4.94 8.76 15.56
N ARG A 111 5.78 9.59 14.94
CA ARG A 111 6.12 10.93 15.45
C ARG A 111 5.28 12.02 14.79
N PRO A 112 4.77 13.00 15.56
CA PRO A 112 3.97 14.12 15.04
C PRO A 112 4.65 14.94 13.94
N GLN A 113 5.99 15.01 13.95
CA GLN A 113 6.80 15.76 13.00
C GLN A 113 6.86 15.13 11.59
N ALA A 114 6.40 13.89 11.41
CA ALA A 114 6.31 13.25 10.10
C ALA A 114 5.24 13.88 9.19
N ILE A 115 4.34 14.69 9.75
CA ILE A 115 3.24 15.36 9.04
C ILE A 115 3.75 16.51 8.14
N ASP A 116 4.89 17.14 8.50
CA ASP A 116 5.46 18.28 7.78
C ASP A 116 6.42 17.89 6.64
N CYS A 117 6.79 16.61 6.54
CA CYS A 117 7.51 16.09 5.37
C CYS A 117 6.50 15.87 4.24
N THR A 118 6.32 16.89 3.42
CA THR A 118 5.36 16.91 2.30
C THR A 118 5.54 15.67 1.40
N CYS A 119 6.77 15.22 1.20
CA CYS A 119 7.13 13.95 0.56
C CYS A 119 6.64 12.69 1.32
N GLY A 120 5.33 12.42 1.39
CA GLY A 120 4.92 11.25 2.16
C GLY A 120 3.44 11.00 2.44
N ARG A 121 2.48 11.71 1.85
CA ARG A 121 1.04 11.40 2.09
C ARG A 121 0.73 9.93 1.83
N GLY A 122 1.27 9.35 0.76
CA GLY A 122 1.10 7.94 0.45
C GLY A 122 1.66 7.01 1.53
N LEU A 123 2.91 7.24 1.99
CA LEU A 123 3.52 6.44 3.06
C LEU A 123 2.78 6.61 4.39
N LEU A 124 2.35 7.82 4.74
CA LEU A 124 1.55 8.08 5.92
C LEU A 124 0.23 7.32 5.90
N LEU A 125 -0.47 7.29 4.76
CA LEU A 125 -1.69 6.51 4.58
C LEU A 125 -1.43 5.01 4.73
N ILE A 126 -0.36 4.50 4.11
CA ILE A 126 0.05 3.09 4.24
C ILE A 126 0.27 2.75 5.72
N HIS A 127 1.04 3.55 6.45
CA HIS A 127 1.31 3.33 7.88
C HIS A 127 0.06 3.49 8.75
N SER A 128 -0.89 4.34 8.36
CA SER A 128 -2.14 4.56 9.09
C SER A 128 -3.13 3.42 8.92
N PHE A 129 -3.08 2.70 7.80
CA PHE A 129 -4.07 1.68 7.44
C PHE A 129 -3.60 0.25 7.65
N MET A 130 -2.29 0.00 7.55
CA MET A 130 -1.72 -1.33 7.72
C MET A 130 -1.21 -1.54 9.15
N ASP A 131 -1.31 -2.77 9.65
CA ASP A 131 -0.89 -3.10 11.01
C ASP A 131 0.65 -3.20 11.11
N LYS A 132 1.29 -3.65 10.03
CA LYS A 132 2.76 -3.68 9.92
C LYS A 132 3.18 -3.35 8.50
N VAL A 133 4.17 -2.49 8.39
CA VAL A 133 4.82 -2.09 7.14
C VAL A 133 6.32 -2.31 7.30
N THR A 134 6.94 -3.00 6.35
CA THR A 134 8.39 -3.21 6.34
C THR A 134 8.94 -3.04 4.93
N PHE A 135 10.14 -2.49 4.83
CA PHE A 135 10.88 -2.39 3.58
C PHE A 135 12.03 -3.38 3.56
N ASN A 136 12.46 -3.83 2.37
CA ASN A 136 13.73 -4.53 2.24
C ASN A 136 14.92 -3.55 2.38
N GLU A 137 16.14 -4.08 2.50
CA GLU A 137 17.35 -3.27 2.67
C GLU A 137 17.59 -2.28 1.51
N ARG A 138 17.23 -2.68 0.29
CA ARG A 138 17.35 -1.83 -0.90
C ARG A 138 16.27 -0.73 -0.98
N GLY A 139 15.16 -0.88 -0.25
CA GLY A 139 13.99 -0.01 -0.32
C GLY A 139 13.25 -0.02 -1.66
N ASN A 140 13.28 -1.13 -2.40
CA ASN A 140 12.47 -1.33 -3.61
C ASN A 140 11.41 -2.43 -3.43
N GLU A 141 11.22 -2.90 -2.20
CA GLU A 141 10.15 -3.82 -1.81
C GLU A 141 9.49 -3.30 -0.54
N ILE A 142 8.16 -3.22 -0.56
CA ILE A 142 7.33 -2.92 0.61
C ILE A 142 6.42 -4.12 0.90
N ARG A 143 6.41 -4.53 2.16
CA ARG A 143 5.53 -5.57 2.69
C ARG A 143 4.51 -4.95 3.62
N LEU A 144 3.24 -5.22 3.34
CA LEU A 144 2.09 -4.72 4.04
C LEU A 144 1.35 -5.88 4.71
N VAL A 145 1.12 -5.79 6.02
CA VAL A 145 0.40 -6.80 6.77
C VAL A 145 -0.82 -6.19 7.44
N LYS A 146 -1.95 -6.90 7.33
CA LYS A 146 -3.22 -6.53 7.98
C LYS A 146 -3.87 -7.75 8.62
N SER A 147 -4.29 -7.63 9.86
CA SER A 147 -5.04 -8.66 10.56
C SER A 147 -6.48 -8.65 10.08
N VAL A 148 -7.03 -9.81 9.72
CA VAL A 148 -8.45 -9.95 9.42
C VAL A 148 -9.15 -10.10 10.77
N ARG A 149 -9.44 -8.97 11.41
CA ARG A 149 -10.23 -8.97 12.65
C ARG A 149 -11.66 -9.32 12.25
N GLY A 150 -12.04 -10.58 12.46
CA GLY A 150 -13.45 -10.95 12.40
C GLY A 150 -14.22 -10.03 13.35
N SER A 151 -15.31 -9.46 12.87
CA SER A 151 -16.32 -8.87 13.75
C SER A 151 -16.86 -9.99 14.63
N LEU A 152 -16.19 -10.27 15.74
CA LEU A 152 -16.82 -10.96 16.85
C LEU A 152 -17.84 -9.97 17.40
N SER A 153 -19.06 -10.08 16.87
CA SER A 153 -20.27 -9.59 17.50
C SER A 153 -20.22 -10.05 18.95
N SER A 154 -19.96 -9.12 19.87
CA SER A 154 -20.10 -9.32 21.30
C SER A 154 -21.59 -9.45 21.63
N ASN A 155 -22.20 -10.59 21.30
CA ASN A 155 -23.48 -11.01 21.85
C ASN A 155 -23.20 -11.94 23.04
N GLY A 156 -22.72 -11.34 24.12
CA GLY A 156 -22.67 -11.98 25.44
C GLY A 156 -24.07 -12.07 26.02
N GLN A 157 -24.91 -12.94 25.47
CA GLN A 157 -26.15 -13.36 26.10
C GLN A 157 -25.77 -14.18 27.34
N ARG A 158 -25.82 -13.55 28.52
CA ARG A 158 -25.75 -14.24 29.80
C ARG A 158 -26.92 -15.22 29.87
N CYS A 159 -26.63 -16.51 29.90
CA CYS A 159 -27.56 -17.53 30.38
C CYS A 159 -28.02 -17.15 31.80
N PRO A 160 -29.34 -17.14 32.10
CA PRO A 160 -29.79 -17.08 33.48
C PRO A 160 -29.55 -18.46 34.10
N THR A 161 -28.55 -18.56 34.98
CA THR A 161 -28.48 -19.69 35.91
C THR A 161 -29.66 -19.55 36.87
N GLY A 162 -30.62 -20.46 36.73
CA GLY A 162 -31.68 -20.66 37.72
C GLY A 162 -31.08 -20.93 39.09
N SER A 163 -31.70 -20.36 40.11
CA SER A 163 -31.61 -20.81 41.48
C SER A 163 -32.99 -21.28 41.92
N MET A 164 -32.96 -22.37 42.68
CA MET A 164 -34.07 -23.18 43.19
C MET A 164 -35.13 -22.37 43.95
#